data_AF-A0AAW2JHU5-F1
#
_entry.id   AF-A0AAW2JHU5-F1
#
_cell.length_a   1.000
_cell.length_b   1.000
_cell.length_c   1.000
_cell.angle_alpha   90.00
_cell.angle_beta   90.00
_cell.angle_gamma   90.00
#
_symmetry.space_group_name_H-M   'P 1'
#
loop_
_entity.id
_entity.type
_entity.pdbx_description
1 polymer ?
#
loop_
_entity_poly.entity_id
_entity_poly.type
_entity_poly.pdbx_seq_one_letter_code
_entity_poly.pdbx_strand_id
1 'polypeptide(L)'
;MDFGIATKDSSWWVFTLPAFLGSKTLVDEYVVLTVLIALISIALLKWAFSPGGVAWKNGRNSNGAVAIPGPRGLPIFGSLFTLSRGLAHRSLASMALHYNSKQLMAFSLGSTPVVVTSDPQVAKEILTSPHFADRPIKQSARSLMFSRAIGFAPNGTYWLLLRRIAASHLFAPRRIAAHEQGRQLDCATMLKNLANEQSLNGAVSLRKHLQAAA
;
A
#
# COMPACT_ATOMS: atom_id res chain seq x y z
N MET A 1 -8.06 36.26 -36.85
CA MET A 1 -6.76 35.60 -36.53
C MET A 1 -7.06 34.12 -36.46
N ASP A 2 -6.94 33.45 -37.60
CA ASP A 2 -7.30 32.04 -37.74
C ASP A 2 -6.15 31.17 -37.24
N PHE A 3 -6.39 30.45 -36.14
CA PHE A 3 -5.48 29.44 -35.64
C PHE A 3 -5.58 28.21 -36.54
N GLY A 4 -4.75 28.16 -37.58
CA GLY A 4 -4.55 26.98 -38.42
C GLY A 4 -3.95 25.84 -37.59
N ILE A 5 -4.80 24.92 -37.14
CA ILE A 5 -4.37 23.64 -36.58
C ILE A 5 -3.92 22.78 -37.76
N ALA A 6 -2.63 22.83 -38.09
CA ALA A 6 -2.01 21.90 -39.02
C ALA A 6 -1.94 20.51 -38.36
N THR A 7 -2.88 19.63 -38.70
CA THR A 7 -2.81 18.21 -38.34
C THR A 7 -1.71 17.56 -39.18
N LYS A 8 -0.52 17.40 -38.61
CA LYS A 8 0.51 16.52 -39.19
C LYS A 8 0.01 15.08 -39.07
N ASP A 9 -0.47 14.52 -40.17
CA ASP A 9 -0.79 13.09 -40.29
C ASP A 9 0.49 12.26 -40.22
N SER A 10 0.92 11.99 -38.99
CA SER A 10 2.11 11.21 -38.66
C SER A 10 1.87 9.70 -38.67
N SER A 11 0.67 9.26 -39.05
CA SER A 11 0.21 7.87 -38.95
C SER A 11 0.42 7.05 -40.23
N TRP A 12 0.98 7.63 -41.30
CA TRP A 12 1.07 6.98 -42.61
C TRP A 12 1.93 5.70 -42.62
N TRP A 13 2.92 5.62 -41.72
CA TRP A 13 3.77 4.43 -41.54
C TRP A 13 2.98 3.18 -41.14
N VAL A 14 1.81 3.33 -40.48
CA VAL A 14 0.96 2.19 -40.09
C VAL A 14 0.52 1.39 -41.32
N PHE A 15 0.26 2.04 -42.45
CA PHE A 15 -0.15 1.37 -43.69
C PHE A 15 1.00 0.59 -44.37
N THR A 16 2.25 0.82 -43.97
CA THR A 16 3.42 0.10 -44.48
C THR A 16 3.74 -1.17 -43.68
N LEU A 17 3.15 -1.34 -42.50
CA LEU A 17 3.38 -2.51 -41.63
C LEU A 17 3.03 -3.86 -42.28
N PRO A 18 1.91 -4.02 -43.04
CA PRO A 18 1.60 -5.29 -43.70
C PRO A 18 2.69 -5.69 -44.71
N ALA A 19 3.24 -4.72 -45.44
CA ALA A 19 4.29 -4.96 -46.43
C ALA A 19 5.59 -5.44 -45.77
N PHE A 20 5.97 -4.88 -44.62
CA PHE A 20 7.15 -5.30 -43.87
C PHE A 20 7.00 -6.71 -43.26
N LEU A 21 5.76 -7.08 -42.93
CA LEU A 21 5.40 -8.37 -42.32
C LEU A 21 4.96 -9.43 -43.35
N GLY A 22 5.00 -9.12 -44.65
CA GLY A 22 4.66 -10.05 -45.73
C GLY A 22 3.16 -10.37 -45.87
N SER A 23 2.28 -9.50 -45.37
CA SER A 23 0.83 -9.72 -45.32
C SER A 23 0.04 -8.77 -46.23
N LYS A 24 -1.14 -9.23 -46.68
CA LYS A 24 -2.04 -8.48 -47.56
C LYS A 24 -2.91 -7.46 -46.81
N THR A 25 -3.12 -7.61 -45.50
CA THR A 25 -4.00 -6.72 -44.72
C THR A 25 -3.45 -6.49 -43.30
N LEU A 26 -3.78 -5.35 -42.70
CA LEU A 26 -3.39 -5.01 -41.32
C LEU A 26 -4.05 -5.93 -40.26
N VAL A 27 -5.14 -6.61 -40.63
CA VAL A 27 -5.94 -7.46 -39.74
C VAL A 27 -5.56 -8.94 -39.91
N ASP A 28 -4.54 -9.24 -40.70
CA ASP A 28 -4.06 -10.61 -40.87
C ASP A 28 -3.55 -11.16 -39.54
N GLU A 29 -3.84 -12.43 -39.28
CA GLU A 29 -3.61 -13.08 -37.99
C GLU A 29 -2.12 -13.00 -37.59
N TYR A 30 -1.22 -13.16 -38.56
CA TYR A 30 0.22 -13.08 -38.37
C TYR A 30 0.71 -11.66 -38.02
N VAL A 31 0.13 -10.62 -38.64
CA VAL A 31 0.46 -9.22 -38.35
C VAL A 31 -0.01 -8.85 -36.94
N VAL A 32 -1.22 -9.26 -36.57
CA VAL A 32 -1.75 -9.04 -35.22
C VAL A 32 -0.90 -9.76 -34.17
N LEU A 33 -0.53 -11.03 -34.42
CA LEU A 33 0.31 -11.82 -33.50
C LEU A 33 1.71 -11.20 -33.31
N THR A 34 2.36 -10.78 -34.38
CA THR A 34 3.70 -10.17 -34.31
C THR A 34 3.69 -8.83 -33.57
N VAL A 35 2.68 -7.99 -33.81
CA VAL A 35 2.49 -6.73 -33.06
C VAL A 35 2.24 -7.02 -31.57
N LEU A 36 1.42 -8.01 -31.23
CA LEU A 36 1.18 -8.42 -29.84
C LEU A 36 2.47 -8.91 -29.16
N ILE A 37 3.26 -9.76 -29.83
CA ILE A 37 4.54 -10.25 -29.32
C ILE A 37 5.51 -9.07 -29.10
N ALA A 38 5.60 -8.14 -30.05
CA ALA A 38 6.43 -6.95 -29.93
C ALA A 38 6.02 -6.11 -28.71
N LEU A 39 4.72 -5.86 -28.51
CA LEU A 39 4.21 -5.12 -27.35
C LEU A 39 4.51 -5.84 -26.03
N ILE A 40 4.34 -7.16 -25.97
CA ILE A 40 4.68 -7.97 -24.79
C ILE A 40 6.18 -7.90 -24.50
N SER A 41 7.02 -8.02 -25.52
CA SER A 41 8.48 -7.95 -25.36
C SER A 41 8.93 -6.58 -24.81
N ILE A 42 8.37 -5.48 -25.33
CA ILE A 42 8.63 -4.12 -24.85
C ILE A 42 8.16 -3.98 -23.39
N ALA A 43 7.00 -4.54 -23.04
CA ALA A 43 6.49 -4.51 -21.68
C ALA A 43 7.39 -5.28 -20.69
N LEU A 44 7.87 -6.46 -21.10
CA LEU A 44 8.79 -7.28 -20.31
C LEU A 44 10.15 -6.61 -20.13
N LEU A 45 10.70 -6.00 -21.18
CA LEU A 45 11.94 -5.23 -21.11
C LEU A 45 11.79 -4.04 -20.14
N LYS A 46 10.72 -3.26 -20.27
CA LYS A 46 10.44 -2.15 -19.34
C LYS A 46 10.32 -2.63 -17.89
N TRP A 47 9.71 -3.79 -17.65
CA TRP A 47 9.64 -4.39 -16.32
C TRP A 47 11.01 -4.86 -15.82
N ALA A 48 11.81 -5.54 -16.65
CA ALA A 48 13.11 -6.08 -16.29
C ALA A 48 14.12 -4.99 -15.92
N PHE A 49 14.09 -3.86 -16.63
CA PHE A 49 15.00 -2.74 -16.41
C PHE A 49 14.49 -1.69 -15.41
N SER A 50 13.24 -1.77 -14.94
CA SER A 50 12.70 -0.82 -13.95
C SER A 50 13.05 -1.27 -12.51
N PRO A 51 13.91 -0.54 -11.78
CA PRO A 51 14.17 -0.84 -10.36
C PRO A 51 12.89 -0.59 -9.53
N GLY A 52 12.50 -1.55 -8.68
CA GLY A 52 11.27 -1.47 -7.87
C GLY A 52 9.97 -1.88 -8.59
N GLY A 53 10.04 -2.21 -9.90
CA GLY A 53 8.92 -2.76 -10.67
C GLY A 53 8.16 -1.72 -11.53
N VAL A 54 6.99 -2.12 -12.04
CA VAL A 54 6.22 -1.33 -13.03
C VAL A 54 5.67 0.00 -12.49
N ALA A 55 5.43 0.11 -11.18
CA ALA A 55 4.93 1.34 -10.57
C ALA A 55 6.00 2.44 -10.48
N TRP A 56 7.27 2.07 -10.67
CA TRP A 56 8.45 2.95 -10.56
C TRP A 56 9.04 3.36 -11.91
N LYS A 57 8.34 3.09 -13.03
CA LYS A 57 8.76 3.31 -14.42
C LYS A 57 9.28 4.72 -14.79
N ASN A 58 9.10 5.72 -13.91
CA ASN A 58 9.58 7.09 -14.08
C ASN A 58 10.85 7.40 -13.26
N GLY A 59 11.55 6.40 -12.73
CA GLY A 59 12.79 6.60 -11.96
C GLY A 59 12.57 7.33 -10.62
N ARG A 60 11.35 7.33 -10.08
CA ARG A 60 11.04 8.05 -8.82
C ARG A 60 11.87 7.58 -7.63
N ASN A 61 12.35 6.33 -7.66
CA ASN A 61 13.23 5.77 -6.64
C ASN A 61 14.69 6.21 -6.77
N SER A 62 15.06 6.86 -7.87
CA SER A 62 16.40 7.39 -8.13
C SER A 62 16.44 8.93 -8.17
N ASN A 63 15.43 9.62 -7.62
CA ASN A 63 15.42 11.07 -7.54
C ASN A 63 16.39 11.63 -6.48
N GLY A 64 16.79 10.80 -5.51
CA GLY A 64 17.76 11.18 -4.46
C GLY A 64 19.20 10.85 -4.86
N ALA A 65 20.15 11.24 -4.02
CA ALA A 65 21.57 10.93 -4.21
C ALA A 65 21.86 9.42 -4.27
N VAL A 66 21.02 8.60 -3.62
CA VAL A 66 21.10 7.14 -3.62
C VAL A 66 19.75 6.59 -4.05
N ALA A 67 19.76 5.66 -5.01
CA ALA A 67 18.54 4.98 -5.44
C ALA A 67 18.04 4.02 -4.36
N ILE A 68 16.73 3.99 -4.13
CA ILE A 68 16.13 3.09 -3.14
C ILE A 68 16.07 1.67 -3.72
N PRO A 69 16.76 0.68 -3.10
CA PRO A 69 16.75 -0.70 -3.57
C PRO A 69 15.40 -1.40 -3.29
N GLY A 70 15.11 -2.48 -4.00
CA GLY A 70 14.00 -3.37 -3.65
C GLY A 70 13.54 -4.30 -4.78
N PRO A 71 12.63 -5.24 -4.46
CA PRO A 71 12.17 -6.24 -5.40
C PRO A 71 11.35 -5.60 -6.53
N ARG A 72 11.58 -6.07 -7.76
CA ARG A 72 10.77 -5.69 -8.92
C ARG A 72 9.36 -6.26 -8.85
N GLY A 73 9.20 -7.46 -8.27
CA GLY A 73 7.96 -8.21 -8.25
C GLY A 73 7.56 -8.73 -9.64
N LEU A 74 6.39 -9.35 -9.77
CA LEU A 74 5.88 -9.85 -11.05
C LEU A 74 5.44 -8.70 -11.98
N PRO A 75 5.45 -8.89 -13.31
CA PRO A 75 4.84 -7.94 -14.23
C PRO A 75 3.39 -7.66 -13.82
N ILE A 76 2.97 -6.39 -13.85
CA ILE A 76 1.61 -5.90 -13.51
C ILE A 76 1.26 -6.00 -12.02
N PHE A 77 1.47 -7.15 -11.39
CA PHE A 77 1.04 -7.42 -10.01
C PHE A 77 2.05 -6.95 -8.94
N GLY A 78 3.31 -6.75 -9.32
CA GLY A 78 4.38 -6.43 -8.37
C GLY A 78 4.49 -7.52 -7.31
N SER A 79 4.50 -7.14 -6.04
CA SER A 79 4.67 -8.05 -4.89
C SER A 79 3.35 -8.52 -4.27
N LEU A 80 2.20 -8.32 -4.94
CA LEU A 80 0.88 -8.71 -4.41
C LEU A 80 0.81 -10.19 -3.99
N PHE A 81 1.28 -11.11 -4.84
CA PHE A 81 1.27 -12.55 -4.56
C PHE A 81 2.25 -13.00 -3.46
N THR A 82 3.28 -12.18 -3.22
CA THR A 82 4.24 -12.38 -2.14
C THR A 82 3.65 -11.95 -0.80
N LEU A 83 2.86 -10.87 -0.80
CA LEU A 83 2.20 -10.36 0.40
C LEU A 83 0.88 -11.07 0.71
N SER A 84 0.22 -11.68 -0.28
CA SER A 84 -1.04 -12.42 -0.07
C SER A 84 -0.85 -13.74 0.67
N ARG A 85 0.35 -14.32 0.59
CA ARG A 85 0.69 -15.58 1.26
C ARG A 85 1.13 -15.31 2.71
N GLY A 86 0.19 -15.44 3.64
CA GLY A 86 0.44 -15.34 5.07
C GLY A 86 0.42 -13.92 5.62
N LEU A 87 1.27 -13.65 6.61
CA LEU A 87 1.30 -12.36 7.30
C LEU A 87 2.19 -11.36 6.55
N ALA A 88 1.57 -10.37 5.91
CA ALA A 88 2.27 -9.38 5.09
C ALA A 88 3.47 -8.71 5.77
N HIS A 89 3.38 -8.39 7.06
CA HIS A 89 4.49 -7.76 7.80
C HIS A 89 5.71 -8.68 7.94
N ARG A 90 5.52 -10.01 8.04
CA ARG A 90 6.62 -10.98 8.07
C ARG A 90 7.29 -11.09 6.71
N SER A 91 6.49 -11.12 5.63
CA SER A 91 7.01 -11.11 4.26
C SER A 91 7.77 -9.83 3.95
N LEU A 92 7.30 -8.67 4.42
CA LEU A 92 8.01 -7.40 4.27
C LEU A 92 9.35 -7.41 5.00
N ALA A 93 9.39 -7.91 6.24
CA ALA A 93 10.62 -8.02 7.02
C ALA A 93 11.64 -8.98 6.36
N SER A 94 11.19 -10.13 5.85
CA SER A 94 12.07 -11.08 5.17
C SER A 94 12.60 -10.53 3.84
N MET A 95 11.78 -9.80 3.08
CA MET A 95 12.23 -9.11 1.87
C MET A 95 13.29 -8.04 2.18
N ALA A 96 13.05 -7.19 3.19
CA ALA A 96 14.01 -6.15 3.57
C ALA A 96 15.37 -6.74 4.01
N LEU A 97 15.35 -7.90 4.67
CA LEU A 97 16.55 -8.67 5.01
C LEU A 97 17.24 -9.22 3.75
N HIS A 98 16.49 -9.89 2.88
CA HIS A 98 17.03 -10.56 1.69
C HIS A 98 17.70 -9.59 0.71
N TYR A 99 17.11 -8.42 0.51
CA TYR A 99 17.65 -7.38 -0.39
C TYR A 99 18.64 -6.43 0.31
N ASN A 100 19.01 -6.70 1.57
CA ASN A 100 19.84 -5.83 2.39
C ASN A 100 19.36 -4.35 2.40
N SER A 101 18.04 -4.17 2.43
CA SER A 101 17.35 -2.89 2.24
C SER A 101 16.53 -2.51 3.47
N LYS A 102 17.07 -2.77 4.67
CA LYS A 102 16.39 -2.46 5.94
C LYS A 102 16.10 -0.97 6.10
N GLN A 103 17.01 -0.11 5.64
CA GLN A 103 16.88 1.34 5.78
C GLN A 103 15.68 1.86 4.97
N LEU A 104 15.67 1.60 3.66
CA LEU A 104 14.58 1.91 2.75
C LEU A 104 14.49 0.83 1.66
N MET A 105 13.28 0.34 1.41
CA MET A 105 12.97 -0.61 0.36
C MET A 105 11.81 -0.10 -0.50
N ALA A 106 12.02 -0.01 -1.81
CA ALA A 106 11.01 0.41 -2.79
C ALA A 106 10.53 -0.80 -3.62
N PHE A 107 9.20 -0.98 -3.70
CA PHE A 107 8.60 -2.04 -4.51
C PHE A 107 7.22 -1.63 -5.02
N SER A 108 6.67 -2.44 -5.94
CA SER A 108 5.34 -2.22 -6.52
C SER A 108 4.30 -3.10 -5.84
N LEU A 109 3.15 -2.53 -5.50
CA LEU A 109 1.94 -3.25 -5.09
C LEU A 109 0.87 -3.04 -6.18
N GLY A 110 0.82 -3.95 -7.15
CA GLY A 110 0.10 -3.70 -8.40
C GLY A 110 0.67 -2.46 -9.10
N SER A 111 -0.20 -1.47 -9.35
CA SER A 111 0.15 -0.16 -9.91
C SER A 111 0.60 0.89 -8.88
N THR A 112 0.56 0.57 -7.58
CA THR A 112 0.88 1.52 -6.51
C THR A 112 2.35 1.41 -6.09
N PRO A 113 3.15 2.49 -6.15
CA PRO A 113 4.51 2.48 -5.61
C PRO A 113 4.49 2.52 -4.09
N VAL A 114 5.27 1.65 -3.45
CA VAL A 114 5.34 1.52 -1.98
C VAL A 114 6.79 1.59 -1.53
N VAL A 115 7.01 2.35 -0.45
CA VAL A 115 8.29 2.39 0.28
C VAL A 115 8.06 1.85 1.69
N VAL A 116 8.97 0.99 2.14
CA VAL A 116 8.96 0.43 3.50
C VAL A 116 10.33 0.67 4.13
N THR A 117 10.32 0.97 5.43
CA THR A 117 11.52 0.99 6.27
C THR A 117 11.38 -0.06 7.36
N SER A 118 12.47 -0.74 7.65
CA SER A 118 12.67 -1.63 8.81
C SER A 118 13.77 -1.11 9.73
N ASP A 119 14.11 0.17 9.62
CA ASP A 119 15.11 0.86 10.43
C ASP A 119 14.44 1.89 11.37
N PRO A 120 14.74 1.87 12.68
CA PRO A 120 14.09 2.75 13.63
C PRO A 120 14.46 4.24 13.46
N GLN A 121 15.65 4.57 12.96
CA GLN A 121 16.06 5.96 12.76
C GLN A 121 15.29 6.58 11.59
N VAL A 122 15.20 5.85 10.47
CA VAL A 122 14.39 6.28 9.32
C VAL A 122 12.90 6.32 9.66
N ALA A 123 12.40 5.34 10.41
CA ALA A 123 11.02 5.37 10.88
C ALA A 123 10.72 6.61 11.71
N LYS A 124 11.64 7.04 12.59
CA LYS A 124 11.52 8.28 13.36
C LYS A 124 11.44 9.51 12.45
N GLU A 125 12.30 9.61 11.44
CA GLU A 125 12.27 10.72 10.47
C GLU A 125 10.94 10.80 9.71
N ILE A 126 10.45 9.65 9.22
CA ILE A 126 9.16 9.58 8.51
C ILE A 126 7.99 9.96 9.44
N LEU A 127 7.97 9.45 10.67
CA LEU A 127 6.84 9.65 11.59
C LEU A 127 6.80 11.06 12.20
N THR A 128 7.93 11.77 12.25
CA THR A 128 8.03 13.13 12.79
C THR A 128 7.88 14.21 11.72
N SER A 129 8.15 13.88 10.46
CA SER A 129 8.11 14.84 9.36
C SER A 129 6.67 15.20 8.94
N PRO A 130 6.34 16.51 8.79
CA PRO A 130 5.02 16.94 8.35
C PRO A 130 4.70 16.52 6.91
N HIS A 131 5.71 16.21 6.09
CA HIS A 131 5.53 15.77 4.70
C HIS A 131 4.91 14.37 4.59
N PHE A 132 4.98 13.55 5.64
CA PHE A 132 4.41 12.20 5.69
C PHE A 132 3.20 12.09 6.64
N ALA A 133 2.63 13.23 7.01
CA ALA A 133 1.48 13.29 7.90
C ALA A 133 0.17 12.83 7.23
N ASP A 134 0.09 12.90 5.90
CA ASP A 134 -1.11 12.50 5.17
C ASP A 134 -1.29 10.97 5.10
N ARG A 135 -2.54 10.55 4.92
CA ARG A 135 -2.94 9.14 4.79
C ARG A 135 -3.84 9.00 3.57
N PRO A 136 -3.37 8.38 2.46
CA PRO A 136 -4.21 8.20 1.29
C PRO A 136 -5.44 7.36 1.64
N ILE A 137 -6.62 7.89 1.31
CA ILE A 137 -7.89 7.25 1.66
C ILE A 137 -8.03 5.95 0.88
N LYS A 138 -8.08 4.83 1.60
CA LYS A 138 -8.36 3.52 0.99
C LYS A 138 -9.80 3.51 0.47
N GLN A 139 -9.99 2.95 -0.72
CA GLN A 139 -11.33 2.79 -1.31
C GLN A 139 -12.28 2.02 -0.37
N SER A 140 -11.78 1.01 0.34
CA SER A 140 -12.54 0.28 1.36
C SER A 140 -13.01 1.17 2.51
N ALA A 141 -12.17 2.07 3.02
CA ALA A 141 -12.54 3.01 4.06
C ALA A 141 -13.61 4.01 3.57
N ARG A 142 -13.54 4.43 2.31
CA ARG A 142 -14.57 5.28 1.70
C ARG A 142 -15.90 4.54 1.56
N SER A 143 -15.88 3.29 1.10
CA SER A 143 -17.11 2.46 0.97
C SER A 143 -17.80 2.20 2.31
N LEU A 144 -17.03 2.07 3.39
CA LEU A 144 -17.54 1.91 4.75
C LEU A 144 -17.89 3.24 5.44
N MET A 145 -17.91 4.36 4.71
CA MET A 145 -18.13 5.71 5.24
C MET A 145 -17.14 6.14 6.35
N PHE A 146 -15.99 5.48 6.46
CA PHE A 146 -14.94 5.79 7.44
C PHE A 146 -13.98 6.89 6.97
N SER A 147 -14.18 7.50 5.81
CA SER A 147 -13.31 8.58 5.29
C SER A 147 -13.20 9.79 6.22
N ARG A 148 -14.17 9.99 7.12
CA ARG A 148 -14.17 11.06 8.13
C ARG A 148 -13.72 10.61 9.51
N ALA A 149 -13.49 9.32 9.72
CA ALA A 149 -13.04 8.82 11.01
C ALA A 149 -11.61 9.31 11.29
N ILE A 150 -11.29 9.57 12.56
CA ILE A 150 -9.99 10.14 12.99
C ILE A 150 -8.76 9.33 12.48
N GLY A 151 -8.92 8.02 12.26
CA GLY A 151 -7.87 7.15 11.75
C GLY A 151 -7.67 7.14 10.23
N PHE A 152 -8.63 7.68 9.46
CA PHE A 152 -8.62 7.64 7.99
C PHE A 152 -8.81 9.01 7.32
N ALA A 153 -9.17 10.04 8.08
CA ALA A 153 -9.31 11.39 7.56
C ALA A 153 -7.96 11.94 7.08
N PRO A 154 -7.92 12.62 5.92
CA PRO A 154 -6.70 13.22 5.39
C PRO A 154 -6.22 14.34 6.32
N ASN A 155 -4.92 14.65 6.25
CA ASN A 155 -4.36 15.72 7.06
C ASN A 155 -4.99 17.07 6.69
N GLY A 156 -5.45 17.83 7.68
CA GLY A 156 -6.10 19.12 7.49
C GLY A 156 -6.75 19.64 8.77
N THR A 157 -7.42 20.80 8.68
CA THR A 157 -8.07 21.47 9.83
C THR A 157 -9.09 20.57 10.52
N TYR A 158 -9.86 19.81 9.75
CA TYR A 158 -10.84 18.85 10.28
C TYR A 158 -10.19 17.76 11.14
N TRP A 159 -9.12 17.14 10.63
CA TRP A 159 -8.41 16.08 11.36
C TRP A 159 -7.68 16.61 12.60
N LEU A 160 -7.11 17.82 12.53
CA LEU A 160 -6.50 18.49 13.68
C LEU A 160 -7.53 18.80 14.77
N LEU A 161 -8.73 19.23 14.39
CA LEU A 161 -9.84 19.44 15.34
C LEU A 161 -10.23 18.13 16.03
N LEU A 162 -10.39 17.03 15.27
CA LEU A 162 -10.68 15.70 15.85
C LEU A 162 -9.59 15.25 16.82
N ARG A 163 -8.31 15.40 16.45
CA ARG A 163 -7.15 15.13 17.32
C ARG A 163 -7.21 15.94 18.61
N ARG A 164 -7.52 17.24 18.52
CA ARG A 164 -7.65 18.13 19.69
C ARG A 164 -8.76 17.67 20.62
N ILE A 165 -9.95 17.40 20.08
CA ILE A 165 -11.11 16.93 20.86
C ILE A 165 -10.80 15.59 21.52
N ALA A 166 -10.19 14.65 20.78
CA ALA A 166 -9.83 13.34 21.33
C ALA A 166 -8.81 13.47 22.46
N ALA A 167 -7.77 14.28 22.28
CA ALA A 167 -6.76 14.51 23.31
C ALA A 167 -7.34 15.19 24.56
N SER A 168 -8.25 16.17 24.41
CA SER A 168 -8.78 16.94 25.55
C SER A 168 -9.95 16.26 26.28
N HIS A 169 -10.77 15.47 25.59
CA HIS A 169 -12.02 14.95 26.15
C HIS A 169 -12.11 13.42 26.27
N LEU A 170 -11.35 12.67 25.46
CA LEU A 170 -11.33 11.21 25.50
C LEU A 170 -10.09 10.69 26.25
N PHE A 171 -8.92 11.18 25.87
CA PHE A 171 -7.63 10.67 26.34
C PHE A 171 -6.91 11.58 27.34
N ALA A 172 -7.58 12.62 27.85
CA ALA A 172 -7.01 13.47 28.89
C ALA A 172 -6.79 12.65 30.17
N PRO A 173 -5.69 12.85 30.93
CA PRO A 173 -5.39 12.08 32.14
C PRO A 173 -6.55 12.03 33.15
N ARG A 174 -7.24 13.16 33.35
CA ARG A 174 -8.43 13.24 34.21
C ARG A 174 -9.57 12.36 33.72
N ARG A 175 -9.78 12.27 32.40
CA ARG A 175 -10.82 11.43 31.79
C ARG A 175 -10.45 9.96 31.90
N ILE A 176 -9.18 9.61 31.70
CA ILE A 176 -8.68 8.24 31.88
C ILE A 176 -8.88 7.77 33.33
N ALA A 177 -8.53 8.62 34.31
CA ALA A 177 -8.73 8.36 35.73
C ALA A 177 -10.22 8.22 36.10
N ALA A 178 -11.08 9.09 35.56
CA ALA A 178 -12.53 9.02 35.83
C ALA A 178 -13.18 7.69 35.36
N HIS A 179 -12.63 7.03 34.33
CA HIS A 179 -13.12 5.74 33.84
C HIS A 179 -12.42 4.54 34.50
N GLU A 180 -11.55 4.75 35.49
CA GLU A 180 -10.79 3.68 36.13
C GLU A 180 -11.70 2.65 36.80
N GLN A 181 -12.70 3.10 37.56
CA GLN A 181 -13.62 2.20 38.28
C GLN A 181 -14.37 1.26 37.33
N GLY A 182 -14.84 1.77 36.18
CA GLY A 182 -15.47 0.95 35.14
C GLY A 182 -14.52 -0.14 34.63
N ARG A 183 -13.30 0.23 34.24
CA ARG A 183 -12.29 -0.73 33.78
C ARG A 183 -11.94 -1.79 34.84
N GLN A 184 -11.91 -1.40 36.13
CA GLN A 184 -11.68 -2.34 37.22
C GLN A 184 -12.84 -3.33 37.37
N LEU A 185 -14.09 -2.88 37.21
CA LEU A 185 -15.27 -3.74 37.25
C LEU A 185 -15.30 -4.73 36.07
N ASP A 186 -15.00 -4.25 34.85
CA ASP A 186 -14.93 -5.09 33.66
C ASP A 186 -13.83 -6.15 33.82
N CYS A 187 -12.69 -5.77 34.36
CA CYS A 187 -11.59 -6.68 34.68
C CYS A 187 -11.99 -7.73 35.73
N ALA A 188 -12.65 -7.34 36.82
CA ALA A 188 -13.11 -8.27 37.85
C ALA A 188 -14.12 -9.29 37.28
N THR A 189 -15.04 -8.82 36.43
CA THR A 189 -16.01 -9.68 35.73
C THR A 189 -15.32 -10.65 34.79
N MET A 190 -14.35 -10.17 34.00
CA MET A 190 -13.52 -10.99 33.13
C MET A 190 -12.81 -12.09 33.94
N LEU A 191 -12.11 -11.73 35.02
CA LEU A 191 -11.38 -12.69 35.87
C LEU A 191 -12.30 -13.76 36.49
N LYS A 192 -13.50 -13.37 36.93
CA LYS A 192 -14.52 -14.32 37.41
C LYS A 192 -14.92 -15.31 36.31
N ASN A 193 -15.13 -14.83 35.09
CA ASN A 193 -15.48 -15.69 33.95
C ASN A 193 -14.34 -16.63 33.56
N LEU A 194 -13.08 -16.18 33.64
CA LEU A 194 -11.91 -17.04 33.46
C LEU A 194 -11.87 -18.14 34.53
N ALA A 195 -12.05 -17.80 35.80
CA ALA A 195 -12.03 -18.76 36.91
C ALA A 195 -13.12 -19.83 36.77
N ASN A 196 -14.32 -19.42 36.36
CA ASN A 196 -15.43 -20.34 36.10
C ASN A 196 -15.16 -21.28 34.91
N GLU A 197 -14.55 -20.77 33.83
CA GLU A 197 -14.18 -21.66 32.71
C GLU A 197 -13.09 -22.64 33.13
N GLN A 198 -12.09 -22.17 33.88
CA GLN A 198 -11.01 -23.02 34.39
C GLN A 198 -11.56 -24.14 35.28
N SER A 199 -12.53 -23.86 36.15
CA SER A 199 -13.09 -24.87 37.05
C SER A 199 -13.95 -25.90 36.32
N LEU A 200 -14.67 -25.50 35.26
CA LEU A 200 -15.52 -26.38 34.47
C LEU A 200 -14.72 -27.23 33.48
N ASN A 201 -13.73 -26.63 32.81
CA ASN A 201 -13.07 -27.23 31.64
C ASN A 201 -11.61 -27.63 31.90
N GLY A 202 -11.00 -27.18 33.01
CA GLY A 202 -9.58 -27.38 33.29
C GLY A 202 -8.62 -26.55 32.44
N ALA A 203 -9.14 -25.75 31.50
CA ALA A 203 -8.37 -24.84 30.65
C ALA A 203 -9.22 -23.62 30.24
N VAL A 204 -8.55 -22.52 29.89
CA VAL A 204 -9.19 -21.23 29.55
C VAL A 204 -8.79 -20.77 28.14
N SER A 205 -9.79 -20.40 27.34
CA SER A 205 -9.55 -19.71 26.06
C SER A 205 -9.59 -18.19 26.25
N LEU A 206 -8.42 -17.55 26.37
CA LEU A 206 -8.33 -16.12 26.70
C LEU A 206 -8.99 -15.19 25.67
N ARG A 207 -8.93 -15.55 24.38
CA ARG A 207 -9.39 -14.68 23.29
C ARG A 207 -10.83 -14.22 23.47
N LYS A 208 -11.73 -15.13 23.86
CA LYS A 208 -13.15 -14.83 24.01
C LYS A 208 -13.40 -13.85 25.16
N HIS A 209 -12.66 -13.99 26.26
CA HIS A 209 -12.78 -13.13 27.44
C HIS A 209 -12.25 -11.73 27.16
N LEU A 210 -11.09 -11.62 26.50
CA LEU A 210 -10.52 -10.33 26.12
C LEU A 210 -11.40 -9.58 25.11
N GLN A 211 -12.09 -10.29 24.21
CA GLN A 211 -13.02 -9.67 23.26
C GLN A 211 -14.31 -9.19 23.92
N ALA A 212 -14.73 -9.84 25.01
CA ALA A 212 -15.94 -9.49 25.75
C ALA A 212 -15.71 -8.40 26.81
N ALA A 213 -14.46 -8.12 27.19
CA ALA A 213 -14.09 -7.17 28.24
C ALA A 213 -14.13 -5.69 27.79
N ALA A 214 -15.14 -5.32 26.99
CA ALA A 214 -15.27 -4.01 26.35
C ALA A 214 -16.49 -3.21 26.84
#